data_AF-A0A815SXS7-F1
#
_entry.id   AF-A0A815SXS7-F1
#
_cell.length_a   1.000
_cell.length_b   1.000
_cell.length_c   1.000
_cell.angle_alpha   90.00
_cell.angle_beta   90.00
_cell.angle_gamma   90.00
#
_symmetry.space_group_name_H-M   'P 1'
#
loop_
_entity.id
_entity.type
_entity.pdbx_description
1 polymer ?
#
loop_
_entity_poly.entity_id
_entity_poly.type
_entity_poly.pdbx_seq_one_letter_code
_entity_poly.pdbx_strand_id
1 'polypeptide(L)'
;VFLYKMTHGQTDLCIASVNANRYRSELQDVIGMFVSTLPYRMQLDSYWSFDELVKHVRDKCLTNLSHSHYPLQHILADHHLNQSNASFLETMFDFITVSDTTDQLYFNNVHVKEEPLEQSYDVAKFDLSLDFFYNSSLSLEAAAAVVATGTDRLSCCFQCSHDLFDQTTVALVARRLELLFEQLFGSKHNDDLLTKSFTPINKLCLVLPEESEEMQARFFHRLENVDDKG
;
A
#
# COMPACT_ATOMS: atom_id res chain seq x y z
N VAL A 1 -1.15 -8.76 2.82
CA VAL A 1 -1.87 -8.96 4.11
C VAL A 1 -3.07 -8.05 4.25
N PHE A 2 -2.90 -6.73 4.13
CA PHE A 2 -3.99 -5.76 4.29
C PHE A 2 -5.23 -6.08 3.44
N LEU A 3 -5.04 -6.24 2.12
CA LEU A 3 -6.13 -6.58 1.21
C LEU A 3 -6.81 -7.90 1.56
N TYR A 4 -6.04 -8.97 1.80
CA TYR A 4 -6.57 -10.26 2.27
C TYR A 4 -7.51 -10.11 3.48
N LYS A 5 -7.20 -9.20 4.42
CA LYS A 5 -8.06 -8.94 5.57
C LYS A 5 -9.28 -8.10 5.23
N MET A 6 -9.13 -7.08 4.38
CA MET A 6 -10.22 -6.22 3.92
C MET A 6 -11.25 -6.96 3.06
N THR A 7 -10.81 -7.94 2.26
CA THR A 7 -11.66 -8.76 1.38
C THR A 7 -12.19 -10.03 2.07
N HIS A 8 -12.23 -10.04 3.40
CA HIS A 8 -12.76 -11.14 4.21
C HIS A 8 -12.06 -12.50 3.96
N GLY A 9 -10.76 -12.46 3.67
CA GLY A 9 -9.94 -13.65 3.53
C GLY A 9 -9.81 -14.19 2.10
N GLN A 10 -10.14 -13.39 1.08
CA GLN A 10 -9.91 -13.79 -0.32
C GLN A 10 -8.43 -14.08 -0.57
N THR A 11 -8.13 -15.29 -1.02
CA THR A 11 -6.76 -15.79 -1.21
C THR A 11 -6.25 -15.68 -2.64
N ASP A 12 -7.08 -15.35 -3.61
CA ASP A 12 -6.68 -15.09 -4.99
C ASP A 12 -6.99 -13.63 -5.30
N LEU A 13 -5.95 -12.79 -5.25
CA LEU A 13 -6.04 -11.35 -5.41
C LEU A 13 -5.25 -10.94 -6.63
N CYS A 14 -5.73 -9.97 -7.39
CA CYS A 14 -4.94 -9.36 -8.46
C CYS A 14 -4.78 -7.86 -8.21
N ILE A 15 -3.53 -7.48 -7.94
CA ILE A 15 -3.13 -6.10 -7.69
C ILE A 15 -2.37 -5.57 -8.89
N ALA A 16 -2.31 -4.26 -9.03
CA ALA A 16 -1.49 -3.61 -10.06
C ALA A 16 -0.37 -2.79 -9.42
N SER A 17 0.73 -2.62 -10.15
CA SER A 17 1.77 -1.66 -9.80
C SER A 17 2.29 -0.90 -11.01
N VAL A 18 2.75 0.34 -10.77
CA VAL A 18 3.33 1.20 -11.80
C VAL A 18 4.78 0.78 -12.02
N ASN A 19 5.19 0.77 -13.29
CA ASN A 19 6.57 0.59 -13.65
C ASN A 19 6.99 1.66 -14.65
N ALA A 20 8.05 2.41 -14.32
CA ALA A 20 8.57 3.46 -15.19
C ALA A 20 9.06 2.93 -16.55
N ASN A 21 9.44 1.65 -16.64
CA ASN A 21 9.90 0.99 -17.88
C ASN A 21 11.11 1.68 -18.55
N ARG A 22 11.91 2.42 -17.77
CA ARG A 22 13.15 3.11 -18.19
C ARG A 22 14.40 2.27 -17.90
N TYR A 23 14.39 1.01 -18.31
CA TYR A 23 15.48 0.06 -17.99
C TYR A 23 16.76 0.25 -18.81
N ARG A 24 16.65 0.89 -19.96
CA ARG A 24 17.77 1.18 -20.85
C ARG A 24 18.27 2.58 -20.55
N SER A 25 19.58 2.75 -20.47
CA SER A 25 20.24 4.05 -20.25
C SER A 25 19.73 5.14 -21.20
N GLU A 26 19.46 4.77 -22.45
CA GLU A 26 19.01 5.65 -23.52
C GLU A 26 17.60 6.21 -23.28
N LEU A 27 16.82 5.60 -22.37
CA LEU A 27 15.47 6.03 -22.03
C LEU A 27 15.41 6.85 -20.75
N GLN A 28 16.50 6.95 -19.98
CA GLN A 28 16.48 7.62 -18.68
C GLN A 28 16.14 9.10 -18.82
N ASP A 29 16.77 9.80 -19.77
CA ASP A 29 16.62 11.25 -19.96
C ASP A 29 15.58 11.64 -21.03
N VAL A 30 14.81 10.67 -21.55
CA VAL A 30 13.84 10.93 -22.62
C VAL A 30 12.49 11.35 -22.06
N ILE A 31 11.97 12.49 -22.53
CA ILE A 31 10.59 12.90 -22.24
C ILE A 31 9.65 12.06 -23.10
N GLY A 32 8.77 11.29 -22.46
CA GLY A 32 7.83 10.41 -23.16
C GLY A 32 7.02 9.53 -22.21
N MET A 33 6.01 8.87 -22.77
CA MET A 33 5.13 7.93 -22.06
C MET A 33 5.73 6.52 -22.09
N PHE A 34 6.48 6.17 -21.04
CA PHE A 34 7.08 4.85 -20.87
C PHE A 34 6.38 4.02 -19.79
N VAL A 35 5.67 4.68 -18.90
CA VAL A 35 5.02 4.07 -17.73
C VAL A 35 4.06 2.96 -18.17
N SER A 36 4.19 1.79 -17.54
CA SER A 36 3.31 0.64 -17.74
C SER A 36 2.71 0.19 -16.42
N THR A 37 1.46 -0.26 -16.49
CA THR A 37 0.78 -0.93 -15.37
C THR A 37 1.02 -2.42 -15.46
N LEU A 38 1.50 -3.03 -14.38
CA LEU A 38 1.75 -4.47 -14.32
C LEU A 38 0.76 -5.15 -13.37
N PRO A 39 -0.04 -6.12 -13.86
CA PRO A 39 -0.88 -6.94 -13.00
C PRO A 39 -0.05 -8.01 -12.27
N TYR A 40 -0.33 -8.22 -11.00
CA TYR A 40 0.24 -9.29 -10.18
C TYR A 40 -0.89 -10.08 -9.56
N ARG A 41 -1.08 -11.32 -10.05
CA ARG A 41 -1.97 -12.29 -9.41
C ARG A 41 -1.24 -12.98 -8.27
N MET A 42 -1.76 -12.82 -7.07
CA MET A 42 -1.23 -13.39 -5.84
C MET A 42 -2.17 -14.45 -5.32
N GLN A 43 -1.67 -15.67 -5.19
CA GLN A 43 -2.37 -16.78 -4.56
C GLN A 43 -1.76 -17.02 -3.19
N LEU A 44 -2.56 -16.81 -2.16
CA LEU A 44 -2.13 -16.73 -0.78
C LEU A 44 -2.54 -18.00 -0.01
N ASP A 45 -1.70 -18.42 0.92
CA ASP A 45 -2.10 -19.33 1.99
C ASP A 45 -2.28 -18.54 3.29
N SER A 46 -3.46 -18.68 3.90
CA SER A 46 -3.80 -18.02 5.16
C SER A 46 -2.91 -18.45 6.34
N TYR A 47 -2.26 -19.60 6.25
CA TYR A 47 -1.38 -20.14 7.28
C TYR A 47 0.09 -19.72 7.10
N TRP A 48 0.45 -19.10 5.99
CA TRP A 48 1.79 -18.56 5.82
C TRP A 48 2.08 -17.50 6.88
N SER A 49 3.29 -17.59 7.42
CA SER A 49 3.91 -16.50 8.14
C SER A 49 4.12 -15.28 7.25
N PHE A 50 4.32 -14.12 7.87
CA PHE A 50 4.62 -12.90 7.11
C PHE A 50 5.88 -13.07 6.23
N ASP A 51 6.91 -13.73 6.73
CA ASP A 51 8.15 -13.99 5.98
C ASP A 51 7.93 -14.89 4.76
N GLU A 52 7.15 -15.96 4.92
CA GLU A 52 6.80 -16.83 3.79
C GLU A 52 6.02 -16.07 2.73
N LEU A 53 5.08 -15.22 3.16
CA LEU A 53 4.33 -14.36 2.24
C LEU A 53 5.26 -13.38 1.52
N VAL A 54 6.18 -12.70 2.22
CA VAL A 54 7.12 -11.76 1.60
C VAL A 54 8.01 -12.46 0.59
N LYS A 55 8.52 -13.66 0.90
CA LYS A 55 9.30 -14.47 -0.04
C LYS A 55 8.48 -14.83 -1.28
N HIS A 56 7.24 -15.30 -1.08
CA HIS A 56 6.33 -15.62 -2.19
C HIS A 56 6.06 -14.40 -3.08
N VAL A 57 5.71 -13.27 -2.48
CA VAL A 57 5.44 -12.00 -3.20
C VAL A 57 6.68 -11.56 -3.96
N ARG A 58 7.86 -11.57 -3.34
CA ARG A 58 9.12 -11.21 -4.00
C ARG A 58 9.37 -12.08 -5.23
N ASP A 59 9.24 -13.40 -5.10
CA ASP A 59 9.52 -14.33 -6.20
C ASP A 59 8.51 -14.14 -7.36
N LYS A 60 7.23 -13.87 -7.05
CA LYS A 60 6.22 -13.49 -8.05
C LYS A 60 6.51 -12.15 -8.71
N CYS A 61 6.89 -11.14 -7.93
CA CYS A 61 7.25 -9.83 -8.45
C CYS A 61 8.44 -9.92 -9.41
N LEU A 62 9.51 -10.62 -9.03
CA LEU A 62 10.69 -10.82 -9.88
C LEU A 62 10.34 -11.56 -11.19
N THR A 63 9.48 -12.58 -11.11
CA THR A 63 9.00 -13.33 -12.29
C THR A 63 8.17 -12.45 -13.23
N ASN A 64 7.29 -11.61 -12.69
CA ASN A 64 6.47 -10.71 -13.51
C ASN A 64 7.31 -9.57 -14.11
N LEU A 65 8.31 -9.06 -13.38
CA LEU A 65 9.21 -8.02 -13.87
C LEU A 65 10.03 -8.45 -15.08
N SER A 66 10.35 -9.74 -15.26
CA SER A 66 11.01 -10.21 -16.49
C SER A 66 10.12 -10.10 -17.73
N HIS A 67 8.81 -9.95 -17.55
CA HIS A 67 7.80 -9.80 -18.60
C HIS A 67 7.22 -8.37 -18.66
N SER A 68 7.80 -7.42 -17.93
CA SER A 68 7.27 -6.05 -17.76
C SER A 68 7.12 -5.23 -19.04
N HIS A 69 7.81 -5.65 -20.11
CA HIS A 69 7.77 -5.04 -21.42
C HIS A 69 6.48 -5.33 -22.18
N TYR A 70 5.66 -6.28 -21.73
CA TYR A 70 4.37 -6.59 -22.33
C TYR A 70 3.28 -5.65 -21.77
N PRO A 71 2.70 -4.76 -22.58
CA PRO A 71 1.76 -3.77 -22.07
C PRO A 71 0.43 -4.41 -21.63
N LEU A 72 -0.17 -3.88 -20.56
CA LEU A 72 -1.47 -4.33 -20.06
C LEU A 72 -2.55 -4.35 -21.14
N GLN A 73 -2.56 -3.38 -22.06
CA GLN A 73 -3.57 -3.31 -23.13
C GLN A 73 -3.54 -4.55 -24.03
N HIS A 74 -2.36 -5.14 -24.25
CA HIS A 74 -2.23 -6.37 -25.02
C HIS A 74 -2.74 -7.58 -24.22
N ILE A 75 -2.44 -7.65 -22.92
CA ILE A 75 -3.01 -8.69 -22.03
C ILE A 75 -4.54 -8.65 -22.10
N LEU A 76 -5.13 -7.47 -22.01
CA LEU A 76 -6.58 -7.30 -22.09
C LEU A 76 -7.12 -7.75 -23.46
N ALA A 77 -6.47 -7.33 -24.55
CA ALA A 77 -6.87 -7.69 -25.91
C ALA A 77 -6.80 -9.21 -26.16
N ASP A 78 -5.73 -9.87 -25.73
CA ASP A 78 -5.52 -11.31 -25.88
C ASP A 78 -6.58 -12.14 -25.14
N HIS A 79 -7.14 -11.58 -24.06
CA HIS A 79 -8.20 -12.20 -23.26
C HIS A 79 -9.61 -11.68 -23.59
N HIS A 80 -9.77 -10.91 -24.67
CA HIS A 80 -11.05 -10.30 -25.08
C HIS A 80 -11.69 -9.44 -23.99
N LEU A 81 -10.87 -8.81 -23.15
CA LEU A 81 -11.27 -7.83 -22.15
C LEU A 81 -11.09 -6.43 -22.73
N ASN A 82 -12.08 -5.56 -22.51
CA ASN A 82 -11.95 -4.16 -22.88
C ASN A 82 -11.10 -3.42 -21.82
N GLN A 83 -10.52 -2.27 -22.17
CA GLN A 83 -9.73 -1.45 -21.22
C GLN A 83 -10.54 -1.03 -19.99
N SER A 84 -11.83 -0.75 -20.18
CA SER A 84 -12.77 -0.45 -19.09
C SER A 84 -13.13 -1.67 -18.22
N ASN A 85 -12.78 -2.88 -18.64
CA ASN A 85 -13.11 -4.14 -17.97
C ASN A 85 -11.91 -4.73 -17.20
N ALA A 86 -10.92 -3.90 -16.83
CA ALA A 86 -9.85 -4.31 -15.93
C ALA A 86 -10.34 -4.49 -14.47
N SER A 87 -11.58 -4.95 -14.26
CA SER A 87 -12.21 -5.15 -12.96
C SER A 87 -11.52 -6.24 -12.12
N PHE A 88 -10.64 -7.03 -12.73
CA PHE A 88 -9.79 -7.96 -12.02
C PHE A 88 -8.63 -7.24 -11.28
N LEU A 89 -8.32 -5.98 -11.62
CA LEU A 89 -7.36 -5.18 -10.88
C LEU A 89 -8.08 -4.51 -9.71
N GLU A 90 -7.98 -5.14 -8.54
CA GLU A 90 -8.73 -4.73 -7.35
C GLU A 90 -8.12 -3.49 -6.68
N THR A 91 -6.80 -3.31 -6.76
CA THR A 91 -6.09 -2.22 -6.08
C THR A 91 -4.76 -1.93 -6.77
N MET A 92 -4.42 -0.64 -6.85
CA MET A 92 -3.15 -0.16 -7.37
C MET A 92 -2.15 0.14 -6.24
N PHE A 93 -0.89 -0.24 -6.43
CA PHE A 93 0.21 0.11 -5.54
C PHE A 93 1.32 0.83 -6.31
N ASP A 94 1.71 2.00 -5.83
CA ASP A 94 2.93 2.67 -6.27
C ASP A 94 3.92 2.80 -5.11
N PHE A 95 5.21 2.72 -5.42
CA PHE A 95 6.28 2.93 -4.47
C PHE A 95 7.27 3.94 -5.05
N ILE A 96 7.20 5.15 -4.52
CA ILE A 96 7.89 6.32 -5.02
C ILE A 96 9.04 6.61 -4.07
N THR A 97 10.27 6.51 -4.58
CA THR A 97 11.43 7.04 -3.85
C THR A 97 11.50 8.53 -4.09
N VAL A 98 11.38 9.32 -3.03
CA VAL A 98 11.58 10.76 -3.05
C VAL A 98 12.99 11.03 -2.55
N SER A 99 13.81 11.69 -3.35
CA SER A 99 15.10 12.21 -2.93
C SER A 99 15.03 13.72 -2.81
N ASP A 100 15.61 14.29 -1.74
CA ASP A 100 15.90 15.75 -1.66
C ASP A 100 17.02 16.17 -2.62
N THR A 101 17.12 15.52 -3.77
CA THR A 101 17.73 16.14 -4.93
C THR A 101 16.72 17.14 -5.47
N THR A 102 16.45 18.19 -4.69
CA THR A 102 16.14 19.47 -5.28
C THR A 102 17.39 19.80 -6.08
N ASP A 103 17.43 19.37 -7.34
CA ASP A 103 18.25 20.05 -8.32
C ASP A 103 17.81 21.49 -8.20
N GLN A 104 18.58 22.29 -7.46
CA GLN A 104 18.27 23.70 -7.30
C GLN A 104 18.19 24.24 -8.71
N LEU A 105 16.97 24.53 -9.17
CA LEU A 105 16.77 24.97 -10.54
C LEU A 105 17.36 26.37 -10.62
N TYR A 106 18.52 26.46 -11.25
CA TYR A 106 19.21 27.71 -11.49
C TYR A 106 18.80 28.25 -12.86
N PHE A 107 18.18 29.43 -12.87
CA PHE A 107 17.95 30.18 -14.10
C PHE A 107 18.79 31.46 -14.04
N ASN A 108 19.89 31.52 -14.78
CA ASN A 108 20.75 32.71 -14.88
C ASN A 108 21.10 33.31 -13.50
N ASN A 109 21.61 32.49 -12.58
CA ASN A 109 21.98 32.85 -11.19
C ASN A 109 20.80 33.17 -10.24
N VAL A 110 19.56 32.94 -10.66
CA VAL A 110 18.40 32.98 -9.78
C VAL A 110 18.13 31.57 -9.26
N HIS A 111 18.09 31.42 -7.94
CA HIS A 111 17.64 30.20 -7.29
C HIS A 111 16.12 30.14 -7.33
N VAL A 112 15.57 29.08 -7.92
CA VAL A 112 14.16 28.76 -7.80
C VAL A 112 13.97 27.93 -6.55
N LYS A 113 13.07 28.39 -5.68
CA LYS A 113 12.55 27.60 -4.57
C LYS A 113 11.28 26.91 -5.05
N GLU A 114 11.23 25.58 -4.97
CA GLU A 114 9.98 24.87 -5.16
C GLU A 114 9.02 25.25 -4.02
N GLU A 115 7.81 25.68 -4.39
CA GLU A 115 6.69 25.80 -3.46
C GLU A 115 5.76 24.61 -3.74
N PRO A 116 5.47 23.77 -2.71
CA PRO A 116 4.57 22.65 -2.89
C PRO A 116 3.19 23.17 -3.29
N LEU A 117 2.73 22.76 -4.47
CA LEU A 117 1.35 23.00 -4.89
C LEU A 117 0.51 21.82 -4.43
N GLU A 118 -0.60 22.08 -3.74
CA GLU A 118 -1.62 21.06 -3.52
C GLU A 118 -2.18 20.63 -4.88
N GLN A 119 -1.72 19.49 -5.37
CA GLN A 119 -2.29 18.88 -6.57
C GLN A 119 -3.57 18.15 -6.15
N SER A 120 -4.73 18.76 -6.42
CA SER A 120 -6.00 18.05 -6.36
C SER A 120 -6.14 17.21 -7.63
N TYR A 121 -5.87 15.91 -7.55
CA TYR A 121 -6.28 14.98 -8.59
C TYR A 121 -7.78 14.77 -8.48
N ASP A 122 -8.55 15.37 -9.39
CA ASP A 122 -10.03 15.33 -9.36
C ASP A 122 -10.59 14.01 -9.94
N VAL A 123 -9.72 13.08 -10.37
CA VAL A 123 -10.12 11.83 -11.03
C VAL A 123 -9.36 10.64 -10.46
N ALA A 124 -10.09 9.73 -9.82
CA ALA A 124 -9.58 8.43 -9.41
C ALA A 124 -9.48 7.51 -10.64
N LYS A 125 -8.29 6.96 -10.90
CA LYS A 125 -8.03 6.02 -12.01
C LYS A 125 -8.37 4.57 -11.65
N PHE A 126 -8.39 4.26 -10.37
CA PHE A 126 -8.75 2.98 -9.78
C PHE A 126 -9.68 3.23 -8.59
N ASP A 127 -10.48 2.23 -8.21
CA ASP A 127 -11.36 2.32 -7.05
C ASP A 127 -10.57 2.63 -5.77
N LEU A 128 -9.40 2.00 -5.61
CA LEU A 128 -8.45 2.22 -4.53
C LEU A 128 -7.00 2.15 -5.03
N SER A 129 -6.20 3.14 -4.69
CA SER A 129 -4.76 3.21 -4.94
C SER A 129 -4.02 3.58 -3.67
N LEU A 130 -2.89 2.93 -3.43
CA LEU A 130 -1.98 3.21 -2.31
C LEU A 130 -0.62 3.63 -2.88
N ASP A 131 -0.26 4.88 -2.63
CA ASP A 131 1.03 5.43 -3.02
C ASP A 131 1.93 5.50 -1.79
N PHE A 132 3.01 4.73 -1.79
CA PHE A 132 4.02 4.76 -0.74
C PHE A 132 5.14 5.70 -1.16
N PHE A 133 5.47 6.67 -0.31
CA PHE A 133 6.58 7.58 -0.53
C PHE A 133 7.69 7.25 0.46
N TYR A 134 8.87 6.94 -0.06
CA TYR A 134 10.06 6.69 0.74
C TYR A 134 11.04 7.85 0.55
N ASN A 135 11.30 8.60 1.62
CA ASN A 135 12.28 9.67 1.58
C ASN A 135 13.69 9.10 1.79
N SER A 136 14.50 9.10 0.72
CA SER A 136 15.86 8.55 0.74
C SER A 136 16.91 9.50 1.32
N SER A 137 16.63 10.81 1.45
CA SER A 137 17.58 11.78 2.03
C SER A 137 17.68 11.68 3.55
N LEU A 138 16.63 11.16 4.20
CA LEU A 138 16.62 10.91 5.63
C LEU A 138 17.52 9.70 5.95
N SER A 139 18.71 9.98 6.51
CA SER A 139 19.64 8.93 6.95
C SER A 139 18.98 8.02 8.01
N LEU A 140 19.49 6.79 8.19
CA LEU A 140 18.99 5.88 9.25
C LEU A 140 19.09 6.52 10.64
N GLU A 141 20.09 7.36 10.88
CA GLU A 141 20.27 8.08 12.15
C GLU A 141 19.29 9.26 12.28
N ALA A 142 19.01 9.98 11.20
CA ALA A 142 18.05 11.08 11.18
C ALA A 142 16.60 10.58 11.33
N ALA A 143 16.27 9.41 10.76
CA ALA A 143 14.96 8.80 10.87
C ALA A 143 14.53 8.50 12.32
N ALA A 144 15.49 8.27 13.24
CA ALA A 144 15.20 8.10 14.66
C ALA A 144 14.83 9.42 15.36
N ALA A 145 15.35 10.56 14.88
CA ALA A 145 15.01 11.90 15.38
C ALA A 145 13.71 12.46 14.77
N VAL A 146 13.37 12.04 13.55
CA VAL A 146 12.15 12.38 12.81
C VAL A 146 10.86 12.00 13.55
N VAL A 147 10.90 10.95 14.37
CA VAL A 147 9.78 10.52 15.24
C VAL A 147 9.30 11.67 16.16
N ALA A 148 10.12 12.72 16.36
CA ALA A 148 9.76 13.90 17.13
C ALA A 148 9.36 15.14 16.30
N THR A 149 9.54 15.18 14.98
CA THR A 149 9.40 16.41 14.16
C THR A 149 8.60 16.31 12.86
N GLY A 150 7.96 15.17 12.56
CA GLY A 150 6.91 15.10 11.54
C GLY A 150 7.38 15.14 10.08
N THR A 151 8.49 14.46 9.75
CA THR A 151 8.91 14.20 8.36
C THR A 151 9.15 12.71 8.14
N ASP A 152 8.08 11.92 8.18
CA ASP A 152 8.18 10.44 8.15
C ASP A 152 9.00 9.93 6.96
N ARG A 153 9.86 8.94 7.23
CA ARG A 153 10.71 8.33 6.20
C ARG A 153 9.91 7.50 5.19
N LEU A 154 8.80 6.93 5.63
CA LEU A 154 7.84 6.22 4.80
C LEU A 154 6.48 6.82 5.09
N SER A 155 5.81 7.34 4.07
CA SER A 155 4.41 7.77 4.15
C SER A 155 3.58 7.00 3.13
N CYS A 156 2.27 6.92 3.36
CA CYS A 156 1.33 6.29 2.46
C CYS A 156 0.18 7.24 2.20
N CYS A 157 -0.21 7.41 0.94
CA CYS A 157 -1.39 8.14 0.53
C CYS A 157 -2.43 7.18 -0.02
N PHE A 158 -3.69 7.37 0.36
CA PHE A 158 -4.82 6.66 -0.23
C PHE A 158 -5.49 7.57 -1.24
N GLN A 159 -5.60 7.09 -2.48
CA GLN A 159 -6.43 7.70 -3.51
C GLN A 159 -7.58 6.75 -3.84
N CYS A 160 -8.80 7.24 -3.87
CA CYS A 160 -9.97 6.40 -4.03
C CYS A 160 -11.07 7.10 -4.80
N SER A 161 -11.97 6.33 -5.39
CA SER A 161 -13.16 6.86 -6.06
C SER A 161 -14.15 7.44 -5.04
N HIS A 162 -14.54 8.71 -5.23
CA HIS A 162 -15.59 9.35 -4.43
C HIS A 162 -16.98 8.71 -4.62
N ASP A 163 -17.19 7.97 -5.71
CA ASP A 163 -18.44 7.24 -5.94
C ASP A 163 -18.56 5.98 -5.08
N LEU A 164 -17.43 5.47 -4.56
CA LEU A 164 -17.36 4.23 -3.80
C LEU A 164 -16.97 4.44 -2.33
N PHE A 165 -16.21 5.49 -2.04
CA PHE A 165 -15.65 5.74 -0.71
C PHE A 165 -15.95 7.16 -0.24
N ASP A 166 -16.36 7.27 1.03
CA ASP A 166 -16.40 8.55 1.75
C ASP A 166 -15.13 8.77 2.58
N GLN A 167 -14.90 10.01 3.00
CA GLN A 167 -13.71 10.41 3.76
C GLN A 167 -13.57 9.64 5.08
N THR A 168 -14.68 9.35 5.75
CA THR A 168 -14.69 8.61 7.03
C THR A 168 -14.22 7.17 6.82
N THR A 169 -14.69 6.53 5.75
CA THR A 169 -14.33 5.17 5.35
C THR A 169 -12.85 5.09 5.03
N VAL A 170 -12.32 6.03 4.24
CA VAL A 170 -10.89 6.08 3.90
C VAL A 170 -10.03 6.30 5.14
N ALA A 171 -10.45 7.19 6.06
CA ALA A 171 -9.75 7.41 7.32
C ALA A 171 -9.71 6.14 8.18
N LEU A 172 -10.80 5.38 8.25
CA LEU A 172 -10.83 4.09 8.95
C LEU A 172 -9.93 3.06 8.28
N VAL A 173 -9.96 2.97 6.95
CA VAL A 173 -9.07 2.09 6.16
C VAL A 173 -7.60 2.42 6.42
N ALA A 174 -7.25 3.71 6.48
CA ALA A 174 -5.90 4.18 6.81
C ALA A 174 -5.48 3.77 8.24
N ARG A 175 -6.32 4.02 9.25
CA ARG A 175 -6.05 3.58 10.64
C ARG A 175 -5.86 2.07 10.74
N ARG A 176 -6.60 1.29 9.96
CA ARG A 176 -6.45 -0.18 9.91
C ARG A 176 -5.12 -0.60 9.28
N LEU A 177 -4.65 0.13 8.26
CA LEU A 177 -3.34 -0.11 7.69
C LEU A 177 -2.23 0.21 8.72
N GLU A 178 -2.32 1.34 9.41
CA GLU A 178 -1.38 1.71 10.48
C GLU A 178 -1.32 0.64 11.57
N LEU A 179 -2.46 0.19 12.07
CA LEU A 179 -2.56 -0.88 13.06
C LEU A 179 -1.90 -2.20 12.58
N LEU A 180 -1.99 -2.49 11.29
CA LEU A 180 -1.33 -3.65 10.70
C LEU A 180 0.19 -3.48 10.69
N PHE A 181 0.69 -2.28 10.34
CA PHE A 181 2.11 -1.97 10.40
C PHE A 181 2.64 -2.04 11.84
N GLU A 182 1.90 -1.55 12.84
CA GLU A 182 2.26 -1.69 14.25
C GLU A 182 2.32 -3.15 14.71
N GLN A 183 1.37 -3.99 14.27
CA GLN A 183 1.39 -5.41 14.59
C GLN A 183 2.63 -6.09 14.00
N LEU A 184 2.96 -5.80 12.74
CA LEU A 184 4.08 -6.43 12.02
C LEU A 184 5.45 -5.90 12.46
N PHE A 185 5.58 -4.59 12.67
CA PHE A 185 6.87 -3.90 12.83
C PHE A 185 7.03 -3.13 14.14
N GLY A 186 5.96 -2.93 14.91
CA GLY A 186 6.05 -2.23 16.19
C GLY A 186 6.88 -3.02 17.20
N SER A 187 7.89 -2.41 17.81
CA SER A 187 8.71 -3.05 18.84
C SER A 187 8.36 -2.51 20.23
N LYS A 188 8.09 -3.38 21.22
CA LYS A 188 8.37 -3.03 22.62
C LYS A 188 9.78 -3.45 23.01
N HIS A 189 10.33 -4.52 22.42
CA HIS A 189 11.74 -4.96 22.51
C HIS A 189 12.25 -5.54 21.17
N ASN A 190 13.57 -5.47 20.91
CA ASN A 190 14.18 -5.90 19.64
C ASN A 190 14.05 -7.40 19.33
N ASP A 191 13.84 -8.26 20.33
CA ASP A 191 13.63 -9.71 20.13
C ASP A 191 12.23 -10.06 19.57
N ASP A 192 11.26 -9.14 19.63
CA ASP A 192 9.88 -9.39 19.17
C ASP A 192 9.75 -9.47 17.64
N LEU A 193 10.65 -8.83 16.88
CA LEU A 193 10.54 -8.77 15.42
C LEU A 193 10.71 -10.15 14.77
N LEU A 194 11.62 -10.97 15.32
CA LEU A 194 11.81 -12.35 14.86
C LEU A 194 10.56 -13.18 15.12
N THR A 195 9.94 -13.07 16.30
CA THR A 195 8.71 -13.79 16.65
C THR A 195 7.52 -13.34 15.81
N LYS A 196 7.43 -12.05 15.50
CA LYS A 196 6.36 -11.46 14.67
C LYS A 196 6.44 -11.91 13.21
N SER A 197 7.63 -12.06 12.65
CA SER A 197 7.83 -12.59 11.29
C SER A 197 7.21 -13.98 11.08
N PHE A 198 7.12 -14.79 12.13
CA PHE A 198 6.49 -16.12 12.10
C PHE A 198 4.98 -16.11 12.34
N THR A 199 4.36 -14.95 12.60
CA THR A 199 2.92 -14.86 12.83
C THR A 199 2.18 -15.18 11.55
N PRO A 200 1.27 -16.18 11.53
CA PRO A 200 0.46 -16.48 10.36
C PRO A 200 -0.42 -15.29 9.98
N ILE A 201 -0.59 -15.03 8.69
CA ILE A 201 -1.34 -13.86 8.22
C ILE A 201 -2.81 -13.89 8.67
N ASN A 202 -3.38 -15.08 8.92
CA ASN A 202 -4.73 -15.21 9.47
C ASN A 202 -4.86 -14.74 10.92
N LYS A 203 -3.78 -14.66 11.70
CA LYS A 203 -3.80 -14.20 13.10
C LYS A 203 -3.76 -12.69 13.26
N LEU A 204 -3.38 -11.95 12.22
CA LEU A 204 -3.34 -10.49 12.24
C LEU A 204 -4.75 -9.90 12.28
N CYS A 205 -4.94 -8.78 12.98
CA CYS A 205 -6.25 -8.17 13.18
C CYS A 205 -6.34 -6.80 12.49
N LEU A 206 -7.50 -6.47 11.90
CA LEU A 206 -7.81 -5.11 11.44
C LEU A 206 -8.91 -4.43 12.28
N VAL A 207 -9.35 -5.05 13.37
CA VAL A 207 -10.32 -4.44 14.28
C VAL A 207 -9.59 -3.40 15.11
N LEU A 208 -10.05 -2.16 15.06
CA LEU A 208 -9.47 -1.06 15.83
C LEU A 208 -9.71 -1.30 17.33
N PRO A 209 -8.84 -0.81 18.23
CA PRO A 209 -9.03 -0.97 19.68
C PRO A 209 -10.39 -0.48 20.18
N GLU A 210 -10.83 0.69 19.69
CA GLU A 210 -12.14 1.29 19.98
C GLU A 210 -13.30 0.37 19.56
N GLU A 211 -13.21 -0.25 18.39
CA GLU A 211 -14.22 -1.21 17.89
C GLU A 211 -14.23 -2.48 18.75
N SER A 212 -13.06 -2.96 19.19
CA SER A 212 -12.94 -4.14 20.05
C SER A 212 -13.58 -3.90 21.43
N GLU A 213 -13.33 -2.75 22.04
CA GLU A 213 -13.95 -2.37 23.32
C GLU A 213 -15.48 -2.29 23.19
N GLU A 214 -15.99 -1.68 22.12
CA GLU A 214 -17.44 -1.61 21.87
C GLU A 214 -18.05 -3.00 21.65
N MET A 215 -17.39 -3.88 20.89
CA MET A 215 -17.84 -5.25 20.69
C MET A 215 -17.90 -6.04 22.00
N GLN A 216 -16.89 -5.89 22.86
CA GLN A 216 -16.86 -6.52 24.18
C GLN A 216 -17.99 -6.00 25.06
N ALA A 217 -18.18 -4.68 25.14
CA ALA A 217 -19.27 -4.06 25.90
C ALA A 217 -20.65 -4.55 25.44
N ARG A 218 -20.89 -4.61 24.12
CA ARG A 218 -22.14 -5.14 23.54
C ARG A 218 -22.33 -6.64 23.78
N PHE A 219 -21.25 -7.40 23.90
CA PHE A 219 -21.30 -8.84 24.23
C PHE A 219 -21.70 -9.05 25.69
N PHE A 220 -21.04 -8.36 26.63
CA PHE A 220 -21.37 -8.44 28.06
C PHE A 220 -22.80 -7.96 28.37
N HIS A 221 -23.23 -6.84 27.76
CA HIS A 221 -24.62 -6.37 27.88
C HIS A 221 -25.63 -7.41 27.37
N ARG A 222 -25.30 -8.20 26.33
CA ARG A 222 -26.18 -9.28 25.85
C ARG A 222 -26.25 -10.46 26.81
N LEU A 223 -25.17 -10.78 27.54
CA LEU A 223 -25.16 -11.85 28.52
C LEU A 223 -25.99 -11.48 29.77
N GLU A 224 -25.83 -10.27 30.29
CA GLU A 224 -26.61 -9.79 31.45
C GLU A 224 -28.13 -9.81 31.19
N ASN A 225 -28.55 -9.48 29.96
CA ASN A 225 -29.97 -9.51 29.57
C ASN A 225 -30.52 -10.92 29.28
N VAL A 226 -29.66 -11.94 29.17
CA VAL A 226 -30.07 -13.34 29.02
C VAL A 226 -30.28 -13.99 30.40
N ASP A 227 -29.47 -13.63 31.39
CA ASP A 227 -29.60 -14.12 32.76
C ASP A 227 -30.85 -13.56 33.47
N ASP A 228 -31.33 -12.36 33.11
CA ASP A 228 -32.56 -11.76 33.66
C ASP A 228 -33.86 -12.33 33.05
N LYS A 229 -33.78 -13.28 32.12
CA LYS A 229 -34.93 -13.91 31.45
C LYS A 229 -35.07 -15.42 31.73
N GLY A 230 -34.28 -15.98 32.64
CA GLY A 230 -34.39 -17.37 33.13
C GLY A 230 -35.14 -17.46 34.44
#